data_AF-F2QW59-F1
#
_entry.id   AF-F2QW59-F1
#
_cell.length_a   1.000
_cell.length_b   1.000
_cell.length_c   1.000
_cell.angle_alpha   90.00
_cell.angle_beta   90.00
_cell.angle_gamma   90.00
#
_symmetry.space_group_name_H-M   'P 1'
#
loop_
_entity.id
_entity.type
_entity.pdbx_description
1 polymer ?
#
loop_
_entity_poly.entity_id
_entity_poly.type
_entity_poly.pdbx_seq_one_letter_code
_entity_poly.pdbx_strand_id
1 'polypeptide(L)' 'MIASLAGWGLFGVTVRAYQQGIRKVPFSYYPLGYVYSALGWVAFGYGFNLWTERNDKLLEKRVEKLKESRNLRLSKDD' A
#
# COMPACT_ATOMS: atom_id res chain seq x y z
N MET A 1 7.77 0.78 6.12
CA MET A 1 7.25 -0.55 6.50
C MET A 1 6.42 -0.51 7.79
N ILE A 2 6.97 -0.13 8.96
CA ILE A 2 6.19 -0.09 10.22
C ILE A 2 5.19 1.08 10.23
N ALA A 3 5.62 2.29 9.84
CA ALA A 3 4.73 3.47 9.76
C ALA A 3 3.55 3.28 8.80
N SER A 4 3.77 2.57 7.69
CA SER A 4 2.71 2.23 6.73
C SER A 4 1.70 1.24 7.32
N LEU A 5 2.15 0.23 8.07
CA LEU A 5 1.24 -0.75 8.69
C LEU A 5 0.42 -0.12 9.83
N ALA A 6 1.04 0.76 10.63
CA ALA A 6 0.31 1.55 11.63
C ALA A 6 -0.77 2.43 10.97
N GLY A 7 -0.46 3.05 9.82
CA GLY A 7 -1.42 3.82 9.02
C GLY A 7 -2.60 2.96 8.54
N TRP A 8 -2.34 1.77 8.01
CA TRP A 8 -3.38 0.83 7.59
C TRP A 8 -4.24 0.32 8.75
N GLY A 9 -3.64 0.11 9.93
CA GLY A 9 -4.38 -0.25 11.15
C GLY A 9 -5.33 0.85 11.61
N LEU A 10 -4.82 2.09 11.70
CA LEU A 10 -5.62 3.28 12.03
C LEU A 10 -6.76 3.49 11.01
N PHE A 11 -6.46 3.28 9.73
CA PHE A 11 -7.46 3.34 8.68
C PHE A 11 -8.56 2.30 8.89
N GLY A 12 -8.21 1.05 9.20
CA GLY A 12 -9.21 0.01 9.48
C GLY A 12 -10.10 0.31 10.70
N VAL A 13 -9.52 0.84 11.78
CA VAL A 13 -10.30 1.31 12.93
C VAL A 13 -11.28 2.41 12.53
N THR A 14 -10.82 3.37 11.72
CA THR A 14 -11.64 4.50 11.23
C THR A 14 -12.76 4.03 10.30
N VAL A 15 -12.48 3.10 9.38
CA VAL A 15 -13.49 2.48 8.51
C VAL A 15 -14.56 1.78 9.34
N ARG A 16 -14.17 1.05 10.40
CA ARG A 16 -15.13 0.40 11.29
C ARG A 16 -15.96 1.43 12.07
N ALA A 17 -15.36 2.51 12.56
CA ALA A 17 -16.09 3.59 13.23
C ALA A 17 -17.13 4.22 12.27
N TYR A 18 -16.70 4.50 11.05
CA TYR A 18 -17.57 5.03 10.00
C TYR A 18 -18.73 4.08 9.67
N GLN A 19 -18.47 2.77 9.58
CA GLN A 19 -19.51 1.75 9.40
C GLN A 19 -20.57 1.80 10.52
N GLN A 20 -20.15 1.94 11.78
CA GLN A 20 -21.11 2.05 12.89
C GLN A 20 -21.92 3.35 12.83
N GLY A 21 -21.29 4.45 12.39
CA GLY A 21 -21.98 5.72 12.11
C GLY A 21 -23.09 5.56 11.07
N ILE A 22 -22.83 4.88 9.95
CA ILE A 22 -23.84 4.57 8.92
C ILE A 22 -24.98 3.72 9.51
N ARG A 23 -24.64 2.71 10.32
CA ARG A 23 -25.62 1.80 10.94
C ARG A 23 -26.41 2.46 12.07
N LYS A 24 -26.06 3.69 12.47
CA LYS A 24 -26.66 4.41 13.60
C LYS A 24 -26.61 3.62 14.92
N VAL A 25 -25.54 2.83 15.11
CA VAL A 25 -25.31 2.07 16.36
C VAL A 25 -24.17 2.72 17.15
N PRO A 26 -24.11 2.53 18.48
CA PRO A 26 -23.02 3.06 19.30
C PRO A 26 -21.67 2.60 18.79
N PHE A 27 -20.64 3.44 18.88
CA PHE A 27 -19.28 3.06 18.47
C PHE A 27 -18.71 1.89 19.29
N SER A 28 -19.22 1.67 20.50
CA SER A 28 -18.89 0.50 21.34
C SER A 28 -19.59 -0.78 20.91
N TYR A 29 -20.51 -0.73 19.95
CA TYR A 29 -21.22 -1.91 19.46
C TYR A 29 -20.23 -2.86 18.76
N TYR A 30 -20.04 -4.05 19.33
CA TYR A 30 -19.11 -5.08 18.87
C TYR A 30 -17.65 -4.59 18.72
N PRO A 31 -16.94 -4.35 19.84
CA PRO A 31 -15.61 -3.73 19.84
C PRO A 31 -14.53 -4.61 19.18
N LEU A 32 -14.69 -5.94 19.20
CA LEU A 32 -13.81 -6.87 18.49
C LEU A 32 -13.80 -6.62 16.97
N GLY A 33 -14.87 -6.05 16.42
CA GLY A 33 -14.94 -5.68 15.01
C GLY A 33 -13.87 -4.66 14.59
N TYR A 34 -13.39 -3.80 15.50
CA TYR A 34 -12.31 -2.87 15.22
C TYR A 34 -10.97 -3.59 15.10
N VAL A 35 -10.72 -4.59 15.94
CA VAL A 35 -9.49 -5.40 15.89
C VAL A 35 -9.45 -6.20 14.59
N TYR A 36 -10.55 -6.86 14.22
CA TYR A 36 -10.62 -7.60 12.96
C TYR A 36 -10.48 -6.68 11.74
N SER A 37 -11.10 -5.51 11.76
CA SER A 37 -10.97 -4.54 10.66
C SER A 37 -9.54 -4.00 10.56
N ALA A 38 -8.93 -3.63 11.68
CA ALA A 38 -7.53 -3.18 11.71
C ALA A 38 -6.59 -4.25 11.16
N LEU A 39 -6.69 -5.50 11.62
CA LEU A 39 -5.87 -6.61 11.12
C LEU A 39 -6.10 -6.87 9.63
N GLY A 40 -7.35 -6.86 9.16
CA GLY A 40 -7.67 -7.01 7.75
C GLY A 40 -7.03 -5.94 6.87
N TRP A 41 -7.13 -4.67 7.28
CA TRP A 41 -6.51 -3.56 6.56
C TRP A 41 -4.99 -3.58 6.62
N VAL A 42 -4.39 -3.99 7.74
CA VAL A 42 -2.94 -4.18 7.86
C VAL A 42 -2.45 -5.27 6.90
N ALA A 43 -3.15 -6.42 6.84
CA ALA A 43 -2.81 -7.50 5.92
C ALA A 43 -2.93 -7.05 4.45
N PHE A 44 -3.99 -6.31 4.11
CA PHE A 44 -4.15 -5.71 2.80
C PHE A 44 -3.00 -4.74 2.47
N GLY A 45 -2.69 -3.83 3.39
CA GLY A 45 -1.63 -2.85 3.23
C GLY A 45 -0.24 -3.48 3.06
N TYR A 46 0.02 -4.58 3.76
CA TYR A 46 1.24 -5.36 3.57
C TYR A 46 1.35 -5.94 2.15
N GLY A 47 0.29 -6.60 1.68
CA GLY A 47 0.24 -7.14 0.31
C GLY A 47 0.35 -6.05 -0.76
N PHE A 48 -0.31 -4.91 -0.54
CA PHE A 48 -0.26 -3.76 -1.43
C PHE A 48 1.16 -3.18 -1.52
N ASN A 49 1.84 -2.97 -0.39
CA ASN A 49 3.22 -2.49 -0.39
C ASN A 49 4.16 -3.45 -1.14
N LEU A 50 4.01 -4.76 -0.93
CA LEU A 50 4.81 -5.75 -1.66
C LEU A 50 4.57 -5.65 -3.17
N TRP A 51 3.33 -5.39 -3.58
CA TRP A 51 2.98 -5.20 -4.98
C TRP A 51 3.60 -3.92 -5.54
N THR A 52 3.51 -2.79 -4.86
CA THR A 52 4.12 -1.52 -5.32
C THR A 52 5.63 -1.64 -5.44
N GLU A 53 6.31 -2.22 -4.44
CA GLU A 53 7.76 -2.45 -4.49
C GLU A 53 8.19 -3.32 -5.69
N ARG A 54 7.38 -4.32 -6.07
CA ARG A 54 7.65 -5.14 -7.26
C ARG A 54 7.50 -4.35 -8.55
N ASN A 55 6.51 -3.46 -8.63
CA ASN A 55 6.32 -2.60 -9.80
C ASN A 55 7.44 -1.57 -9.92
N ASP A 56 7.87 -0.96 -8.82
CA ASP A 56 8.95 0.02 -8.82
C ASP A 56 10.26 -0.62 -9.32
N LYS A 57 10.58 -1.84 -8.86
CA LYS A 57 11.72 -2.61 -9.37
C LYS A 57 11.63 -2.93 -10.86
N LEU A 58 10.42 -3.20 -11.37
CA LEU A 58 10.21 -3.43 -12.80
C LEU A 58 10.40 -2.16 -13.62
N LEU A 59 9.91 -1.02 -13.11
CA LEU A 59 10.09 0.30 -13.70
C LEU A 59 11.56 0.69 -13.74
N GLU A 60 12.28 0.51 -12.64
CA GLU A 60 13.70 0.81 -12.52
C GLU A 60 14.52 0.03 -13.57
N LYS A 61 14.28 -1.28 -13.71
CA LYS A 61 14.91 -2.10 -14.75
C LYS A 61 14.60 -1.63 -16.17
N ARG A 62 13.39 -1.16 -16.44
CA ARG A 62 13.02 -0.63 -17.76
C ARG A 62 13.74 0.69 -18.04
N VAL A 63 13.83 1.56 -17.04
CA VAL A 63 14.56 2.83 -17.14
C VAL A 63 16.05 2.59 -17.35
N GLU A 64 16.64 1.63 -16.66
CA GLU A 64 18.04 1.23 -16.81
C GLU A 64 18.34 0.79 -18.26
N LYS A 65 17.55 -0.13 -18.82
CA LYS A 65 17.69 -0.56 -20.22
C LYS A 65 17.57 0.58 -21.24
N LEU A 66 16.68 1.54 -20.97
CA LEU A 66 16.55 2.73 -21.84
C LEU A 66 17.78 3.63 -21.77
N LYS A 67 18.38 3.80 -20.58
CA LYS A 67 19.64 4.53 -20.41
C LYS A 67 20.80 3.84 -21.11
N GLU A 68 20.94 2.53 -20.96
CA GLU A 68 21.95 1.73 -21.67
C GLU A 68 21.81 1.87 -23.19
N SER A 69 20.57 1.72 -23.70
CA SER A 69 20.28 1.88 -25.13
C SER A 69 20.59 3.28 -25.64
N ARG A 70 20.40 4.32 -24.82
CA ARG A 70 20.76 5.70 -25.16
C ARG A 70 22.27 5.89 -25.22
N ASN A 71 23.00 5.35 -24.25
CA ASN A 71 24.46 5.45 -24.20
C ASN A 71 25.12 4.72 -25.39
N LEU A 72 24.58 3.56 -25.77
CA LEU A 72 25.05 2.80 -26.95
C LEU A 72 24.80 3.53 -28.28
N ARG A 73 23.78 4.39 -28.36
CA ARG A 73 23.55 5.23 -29.54
C ARG A 73 24.55 6.38 -29.60
N LEU A 74 24.77 7.06 -28.47
CA LEU A 74 25.74 8.16 -28.38
C LEU A 74 27.17 7.69 -28.68
N SER A 75 27.56 6.48 -28.25
CA SER A 75 28.90 5.93 -28.53
C SER A 75 29.10 5.41 -29.96
N LYS A 76 28.06 5.41 -30.79
CA LYS A 76 28.12 4.92 -32.19
C LYS A 76 28.20 6.07 -33.19
N ASP A 77 27.93 7.30 -32.73
CA ASP A 77 27.99 8.52 -33.53
C ASP A 77 29.36 9.26 -33.39
N ASP A 78 30.29 8.71 -32.59
CA ASP A 78 31.72 9.06 -32.49
C ASP A 78 32.59 8.03 -33.25
#